data_AF-A0A2G9R965-F1
#
_entry.id   AF-A0A2G9R965-F1
#
_cell.length_a   1.000
_cell.length_b   1.000
_cell.length_c   1.000
_cell.angle_alpha   90.00
_cell.angle_beta   90.00
_cell.angle_gamma   90.00
#
_symmetry.space_group_name_H-M   'P 1'
#
loop_
_entity.id
_entity.type
_entity.pdbx_description
1 polymer ?
#
loop_
_entity_poly.entity_id
_entity_poly.type
_entity_poly.pdbx_seq_one_letter_code
_entity_poly.pdbx_strand_id
1 'polypeptide(L)'
;MRFDLVFLLRDSQSAPKSFVLSMCHGQKIKHFQISPIEDEGELYYTLDEGHTRFTDLTQLVEFHQLNKGILPCTLKHYCTRVTV
;
A
#
# COMPACT_ATOMS: atom_id res chain seq x y z
N MET A 1 -23.72 0.65 -1.92
CA MET A 1 -22.33 0.45 -1.43
C MET A 1 -21.40 1.19 -2.35
N ARG A 2 -20.67 2.21 -1.90
CA ARG A 2 -19.67 2.91 -2.73
C ARG A 2 -18.37 2.12 -2.70
N PHE A 3 -17.99 1.52 -3.82
CA PHE A 3 -16.74 0.76 -4.00
C PHE A 3 -15.48 1.66 -4.08
N ASP A 4 -15.63 2.99 -3.94
CA ASP A 4 -14.59 4.00 -4.18
C ASP A 4 -13.45 4.05 -3.17
N LEU A 5 -13.39 3.12 -2.21
CA LEU A 5 -12.41 3.10 -1.12
C LEU A 5 -11.85 1.70 -0.85
N VAL A 6 -11.93 0.84 -1.87
CA VAL A 6 -11.47 -0.54 -1.82
C VAL A 6 -9.99 -0.62 -2.18
N PHE A 7 -9.20 -1.37 -1.41
CA PHE A 7 -7.79 -1.62 -1.69
C PHE A 7 -7.38 -3.08 -1.48
N LEU A 8 -6.24 -3.45 -2.05
CA LEU A 8 -5.53 -4.71 -1.78
C LEU A 8 -4.02 -4.50 -1.84
N LEU A 9 -3.30 -5.33 -1.10
CA LEU A 9 -1.86 -5.51 -1.22
C LEU A 9 -1.59 -6.80 -2.00
N ARG A 10 -0.58 -6.76 -2.87
CA ARG A 10 -0.13 -7.92 -3.66
C ARG A 10 1.37 -7.86 -3.86
N ASP A 11 1.98 -9.00 -4.16
CA ASP A 11 3.37 -9.05 -4.60
C ASP A 11 3.57 -8.26 -5.90
N SER A 12 4.71 -7.59 -6.00
CA SER A 12 5.14 -6.97 -7.26
C SER A 12 5.63 -8.06 -8.22
N GLN A 13 5.13 -8.03 -9.45
CA GLN A 13 5.56 -8.97 -10.50
C GLN A 13 6.84 -8.51 -11.21
N SER A 14 7.16 -7.22 -11.11
CA SER A 14 8.28 -6.59 -11.82
C SER A 14 9.47 -6.27 -10.92
N ALA A 15 9.29 -6.26 -9.60
CA ALA A 15 10.33 -5.89 -8.64
C ALA A 15 10.43 -6.94 -7.52
N PRO A 16 11.59 -7.60 -7.38
CA PRO A 16 11.81 -8.56 -6.30
C PRO A 16 11.59 -7.93 -4.92
N LYS A 17 11.03 -8.71 -3.98
CA LYS A 17 10.83 -8.34 -2.56
C LYS A 17 10.02 -7.05 -2.34
N SER A 18 9.31 -6.58 -3.36
CA SER A 18 8.47 -5.39 -3.30
C SER A 18 7.00 -5.75 -3.37
N PHE A 19 6.15 -4.87 -2.87
CA PHE A 19 4.70 -5.04 -2.88
C PHE A 19 4.04 -3.94 -3.69
N VAL A 20 2.76 -4.11 -4.03
CA VAL A 20 1.95 -3.10 -4.70
C VAL A 20 0.66 -2.89 -3.92
N LEU A 21 0.41 -1.65 -3.52
CA LEU A 21 -0.90 -1.20 -3.07
C LEU A 21 -1.75 -0.85 -4.29
N SER A 22 -2.83 -1.59 -4.49
CA SER A 22 -3.81 -1.32 -5.56
C SER A 22 -5.09 -0.80 -4.92
N MET A 23 -5.58 0.36 -5.34
CA MET A 23 -6.80 0.97 -4.78
C MET A 23 -7.71 1.57 -5.87
N CYS A 24 -9.02 1.52 -5.63
CA CYS A 24 -10.01 2.19 -6.46
C CYS A 24 -10.36 3.55 -5.85
N HIS A 25 -10.33 4.62 -6.66
CA HIS A 25 -10.81 5.94 -6.28
C HIS A 25 -11.43 6.65 -7.48
N GLY A 26 -12.72 6.99 -7.39
CA GLY A 26 -13.43 7.69 -8.46
C GLY A 26 -13.45 6.91 -9.77
N GLN A 27 -13.78 5.62 -9.72
CA GLN A 27 -13.80 4.68 -10.87
C GLN A 27 -12.44 4.47 -11.56
N LYS A 28 -11.34 4.93 -10.97
CA LYS A 28 -9.97 4.69 -11.47
C LYS A 28 -9.21 3.80 -10.50
N ILE A 29 -8.52 2.81 -11.04
CA ILE A 29 -7.59 1.98 -10.28
C ILE A 29 -6.24 2.68 -10.30
N LYS A 30 -5.62 2.79 -9.13
CA LYS A 30 -4.25 3.28 -8.95
C LYS A 30 -3.39 2.21 -8.30
N HIS A 31 -2.13 2.16 -8.72
CA HIS A 31 -1.13 1.24 -8.21
C HIS A 31 0.04 2.03 -7.65
N PHE A 32 0.41 1.75 -6.41
CA PHE A 32 1.55 2.36 -5.73
C PHE A 32 2.54 1.27 -5.37
N GLN A 33 3.78 1.44 -5.79
CA GLN A 33 4.85 0.53 -5.45
C GLN A 33 5.25 0.74 -3.99
N ILE A 34 5.31 -0.34 -3.22
CA ILE A 34 5.87 -0.37 -1.88
C ILE A 34 7.26 -0.97 -2.01
N SER A 35 8.26 -0.13 -1.86
CA SER A 35 9.66 -0.52 -2.01
C SER A 35 10.28 -0.86 -0.66
N PRO A 36 11.11 -1.92 -0.59
CA PRO A 36 11.97 -2.13 0.56
C PRO A 36 13.09 -1.09 0.56
N ILE A 37 13.46 -0.61 1.74
CA ILE A 37 14.66 0.20 1.99
C ILE A 37 15.39 -0.38 3.19
N GLU A 38 16.71 -0.32 3.17
CA GLU A 38 17.56 -0.78 4.27
C GLU A 38 18.22 0.43 4.92
N ASP A 39 18.09 0.55 6.23
CA ASP A 39 18.69 1.63 7.03
C ASP A 39 19.30 1.02 8.29
N GLU A 40 20.62 1.22 8.48
CA GLU A 40 21.40 0.63 9.58
C GLU A 40 21.27 -0.91 9.72
N GLY A 41 21.02 -1.61 8.61
CA GLY A 41 20.84 -3.07 8.59
C GLY A 41 19.41 -3.55 8.90
N GLU A 42 18.49 -2.61 9.15
CA GLU A 42 17.07 -2.88 9.36
C GLU A 42 16.27 -2.65 8.07
N LEU A 43 15.32 -3.53 7.80
CA LEU A 43 14.46 -3.47 6.62
C LEU A 43 13.19 -2.68 6.91
N TYR A 44 12.88 -1.71 6.06
CA TYR A 44 11.64 -0.94 6.09
C TYR A 44 10.93 -0.96 4.74
N TYR A 45 9.66 -0.59 4.75
CA TYR A 45 8.81 -0.41 3.58
C TYR A 45 8.39 1.04 3.45
N THR A 46 8.36 1.54 2.21
CA THR A 46 7.97 2.92 1.90
C THR A 46 7.16 3.02 0.61
N LEU A 47 6.29 4.02 0.54
CA LEU A 47 5.51 4.41 -0.63
C LEU A 47 6.02 5.71 -1.27
N ASP A 48 6.88 6.46 -0.57
CA ASP A 48 7.22 7.85 -0.84
C ASP A 48 8.73 8.09 -0.78
N GLU A 49 9.50 7.15 -1.34
CA GLU A 49 10.97 7.23 -1.48
C GLU A 49 11.72 7.36 -0.14
N GLY A 50 11.14 6.80 0.93
CA GLY A 50 11.76 6.73 2.25
C GLY A 50 11.43 7.89 3.18
N HIS A 51 10.60 8.85 2.76
CA HIS A 51 10.12 9.92 3.65
C HIS A 51 9.29 9.37 4.81
N THR A 52 8.43 8.39 4.52
CA THR A 52 7.67 7.63 5.51
C THR A 52 8.09 6.17 5.45
N ARG A 53 8.45 5.62 6.61
CA ARG A 53 9.07 4.29 6.74
C ARG A 53 8.26 3.44 7.70
N PHE A 54 8.02 2.20 7.31
CA PHE A 54 7.22 1.25 8.08
C PHE A 54 8.01 -0.04 8.25
N THR A 55 7.95 -0.62 9.45
CA THR A 55 8.63 -1.89 9.77
C THR A 55 7.97 -3.09 9.10
N ASP A 56 6.66 -3.01 8.87
CA ASP A 56 5.89 -4.01 8.14
C ASP A 56 4.72 -3.39 7.35
N LEU A 57 4.08 -4.23 6.53
CA LEU A 57 2.94 -3.80 5.70
C LEU A 57 1.67 -3.49 6.52
N THR A 58 1.53 -4.07 7.71
CA THR A 58 0.38 -3.82 8.60
C THR A 58 0.44 -2.39 9.10
N GLN A 59 1.59 -1.95 9.62
CA GLN A 59 1.83 -0.60 10.08
C GLN A 59 1.60 0.42 8.95
N LEU A 60 2.06 0.11 7.74
CA LEU A 60 1.82 0.94 6.55
C LEU A 60 0.33 1.12 6.28
N VAL A 61 -0.45 0.03 6.34
CA VAL A 61 -1.90 0.07 6.13
C VAL A 61 -2.60 0.87 7.22
N GLU A 62 -2.31 0.58 8.49
CA GLU A 62 -2.89 1.28 9.64
C GLU A 62 -2.63 2.79 9.58
N PHE A 63 -1.41 3.19 9.25
CA PHE A 63 -1.07 4.59 9.04
C PHE A 63 -1.93 5.21 7.94
N HIS A 64 -2.08 4.54 6.79
CA HIS A 64 -2.82 5.06 5.64
C HIS A 64 -4.36 4.95 5.76
N GLN A 65 -4.86 4.20 6.75
CA GLN A 65 -6.27 4.22 7.14
C GLN A 65 -6.62 5.52 7.88
N LEU A 66 -5.68 6.07 8.63
CA LEU A 66 -5.85 7.30 9.40
C LEU A 66 -5.37 8.55 8.64
N ASN A 67 -4.28 8.40 7.88
CA ASN A 67 -3.58 9.50 7.22
C ASN A 67 -3.59 9.31 5.70
N LYS A 68 -3.87 10.39 4.97
CA LYS A 68 -3.87 10.32 3.50
C LYS A 68 -2.47 10.08 2.93
N GLY A 69 -1.45 10.72 3.51
CA GLY A 69 -0.08 10.69 2.96
C GLY A 69 -0.06 11.09 1.48
N ILE A 70 0.66 10.32 0.67
CA ILE A 70 0.73 10.50 -0.79
C ILE A 70 -0.46 9.89 -1.56
N LEU A 71 -1.37 9.17 -0.88
CA LEU A 71 -2.50 8.50 -1.51
C LEU A 71 -3.60 9.51 -1.89
N PRO A 72 -4.49 9.20 -2.85
CA PRO A 72 -5.61 10.07 -3.19
C PRO A 72 -6.64 10.23 -2.05
N CYS A 73 -6.80 9.20 -1.22
CA CYS A 73 -7.69 9.15 -0.06
C CYS A 73 -7.16 8.14 0.96
N THR A 74 -7.71 8.15 2.19
CA THR A 74 -7.39 7.12 3.19
C THR A 74 -7.94 5.76 2.80
N LEU A 75 -7.26 4.70 3.24
CA LEU A 75 -7.69 3.32 3.06
C LEU A 75 -8.89 3.03 3.95
N LYS A 76 -9.95 2.39 3.42
CA LYS A 76 -11.14 2.06 4.24
C LYS A 76 -11.56 0.60 4.17
N HIS A 77 -11.71 0.07 2.96
CA HIS A 77 -12.24 -1.28 2.77
C HIS A 77 -11.18 -2.14 2.08
N TYR A 78 -10.80 -3.26 2.69
CA TYR A 78 -9.90 -4.20 2.03
C TYR A 78 -10.71 -5.19 1.19
N CYS A 79 -10.19 -5.60 0.03
CA CYS A 79 -10.70 -6.77 -0.67
C CYS A 79 -10.38 -8.03 0.12
N THR A 80 -11.37 -8.87 0.36
CA THR A 80 -11.11 -10.26 0.76
C THR A 80 -10.52 -11.01 -0.43
N ARG A 81 -9.43 -11.75 -0.23
CA ARG A 81 -8.81 -12.56 -1.27
C ARG A 81 -9.85 -13.57 -1.78
N VAL A 82 -10.23 -13.46 -3.06
CA VAL A 82 -11.01 -14.51 -3.72
C VAL A 82 -10.02 -15.59 -4.15
N THR A 83 -10.18 -16.78 -3.57
CA THR A 83 -9.48 -17.98 -4.05
C THR A 83 -10.39 -18.57 -5.12
N VAL A 84 -9.94 -18.52 -6.37
CA VAL A 84 -10.56 -19.22 -7.52
C VAL A 84 -9.75 -20.46 -7.85
#